data_AF-A0A6H1NIY0-F1
#
_entry.id   AF-A0A6H1NIY0-F1
#
_cell.length_a   1.000
_cell.length_b   1.000
_cell.length_c   1.000
_cell.angle_alpha   90.00
_cell.angle_beta   90.00
_cell.angle_gamma   90.00
#
_symmetry.space_group_name_H-M   'P 1'
#
loop_
_entity.id
_entity.type
_entity.pdbx_description
1 polymer ?
#
loop_
_entity_poly.entity_id
_entity_poly.type
_entity_poly.pdbx_seq_one_letter_code
_entity_poly.pdbx_strand_id
1 'polypeptide(L)' 'MDATAFPRELVEAQTAWYATYQELADTSPAHGTAAHRRRLQELSRRIAGHPYWQTAAGTPAARMALKELARAKAQS' A
#
# COMPACT_ATOMS: atom_id res chain seq x y z
N MET A 1 -24.31 1.93 8.21
CA MET A 1 -23.69 0.66 8.66
C MET A 1 -22.20 0.83 8.46
N ASP A 2 -21.50 0.78 9.57
CA ASP A 2 -20.26 1.49 9.86
C ASP A 2 -19.12 1.15 8.88
N ALA A 3 -18.72 2.13 8.08
CA ALA A 3 -17.42 2.11 7.45
C ALA A 3 -16.40 2.15 8.58
N THR A 4 -15.94 0.98 9.04
CA THR A 4 -14.73 0.89 9.83
C THR A 4 -13.62 1.47 8.96
N ALA A 5 -13.35 2.76 9.13
CA ALA A 5 -12.35 3.46 8.37
C ALA A 5 -11.01 2.74 8.58
N PHE A 6 -10.30 2.47 7.48
CA PHE A 6 -8.95 1.93 7.59
C PHE A 6 -8.09 2.87 8.43
N PRO A 7 -7.19 2.33 9.27
CA PRO A 7 -6.19 3.14 9.92
C PRO A 7 -5.43 3.97 8.89
N ARG A 8 -5.20 5.24 9.20
CA ARG A 8 -4.62 6.22 8.27
C ARG A 8 -3.27 5.72 7.77
N GLU A 9 -2.44 5.22 8.66
CA GLU A 9 -1.11 4.69 8.39
C GLU A 9 -1.13 3.51 7.41
N LEU A 10 -2.19 2.69 7.44
CA LEU A 10 -2.35 1.56 6.53
C LEU A 10 -2.72 2.04 5.12
N VAL A 11 -3.60 3.05 5.04
CA VAL A 11 -3.94 3.71 3.76
C VAL A 11 -2.72 4.42 3.18
N GLU A 12 -1.97 5.16 4.00
CA GLU A 12 -0.75 5.85 3.60
C GLU A 12 0.33 4.87 3.12
N ALA A 13 0.53 3.75 3.82
CA ALA A 13 1.48 2.72 3.41
C ALA A 13 1.10 2.10 2.04
N GLN A 14 -0.17 1.76 1.84
CA GLN A 14 -0.65 1.22 0.57
C GLN A 14 -0.59 2.26 -0.57
N THR A 15 -0.87 3.53 -0.27
CA THR A 15 -0.78 4.63 -1.24
C THR A 15 0.67 4.86 -1.67
N ALA A 16 1.58 4.90 -0.70
CA ALA A 16 3.03 5.00 -0.95
C ALA A 16 3.56 3.81 -1.74
N TRP A 17 2.99 2.61 -1.56
CA TRP A 17 3.34 1.43 -2.33
C TRP A 17 3.00 1.63 -3.82
N TYR A 18 1.81 2.14 -4.13
CA TYR A 18 1.42 2.46 -5.50
C TYR A 18 2.29 3.55 -6.14
N ALA A 19 2.55 4.63 -5.41
CA ALA A 19 3.43 5.71 -5.90
C ALA A 19 4.86 5.19 -6.18
N THR A 20 5.44 4.41 -5.26
CA THR A 20 6.77 3.82 -5.44
C THR A 20 6.80 2.85 -6.62
N TYR A 21 5.71 2.11 -6.84
CA TYR A 21 5.61 1.21 -7.98
C TYR A 21 5.53 1.97 -9.31
N GLN A 22 4.80 3.08 -9.37
CA GLN A 22 4.75 3.96 -10.54
C GLN A 22 6.13 4.56 -10.83
N GLU A 23 6.79 5.15 -9.82
CA GLU A 23 8.16 5.65 -9.96
C GLU A 23 9.12 4.56 -10.48
N LEU A 24 9.00 3.33 -9.97
CA LEU A 24 9.79 2.20 -10.44
C LEU A 24 9.49 1.83 -11.90
N ALA A 25 8.21 1.85 -12.30
CA ALA A 25 7.80 1.56 -13.66
C ALA A 25 8.27 2.63 -14.67
N ASP A 26 8.32 3.88 -14.23
CA ASP A 26 8.77 5.03 -15.04
C ASP A 26 10.31 5.16 -15.07
N THR A 27 11.00 4.57 -14.09
CA THR A 27 12.47 4.62 -14.00
C THR A 27 13.12 3.72 -15.05
N SER A 28 13.91 4.32 -15.95
CA SER A 28 14.75 3.58 -16.89
C SER A 28 15.74 2.66 -16.14
N PRO A 29 15.94 1.40 -16.58
CA PRO A 29 16.82 0.43 -15.90
C PRO A 29 18.26 0.93 -15.67
N ALA A 30 18.72 1.88 -16.49
CA ALA A 30 20.05 2.48 -16.42
C ALA A 30 20.28 3.35 -15.16
N HIS A 31 19.22 3.85 -14.50
CA HIS A 31 19.31 4.77 -13.36
C HIS A 31 19.29 4.09 -11.98
N GLY A 32 19.25 2.75 -11.94
CA GLY A 32 19.35 2.00 -10.69
C GLY A 32 18.03 1.95 -9.90
N THR A 33 17.38 0.80 -9.92
CA THR A 33 16.04 0.58 -9.29
C THR A 33 16.09 0.00 -7.87
N ALA A 34 17.30 -0.13 -7.29
CA ALA A 34 17.52 -0.80 -6.01
C ALA A 34 16.87 -0.07 -4.81
N ALA A 35 16.75 1.26 -4.86
CA ALA A 35 16.10 2.04 -3.81
C ALA A 35 14.57 1.80 -3.81
N HIS A 36 13.91 1.87 -4.97
CA HIS A 36 12.48 1.59 -5.11
C HIS A 36 12.13 0.16 -4.69
N ARG A 37 12.93 -0.84 -5.12
CA ARG A 37 12.70 -2.23 -4.71
C ARG A 37 12.80 -2.42 -3.19
N ARG A 38 13.80 -1.82 -2.54
CA ARG A 38 13.93 -1.85 -1.08
C ARG A 38 12.73 -1.19 -0.39
N ARG A 39 12.28 -0.04 -0.90
CA ARG A 39 11.12 0.67 -0.39
C ARG A 39 9.82 -0.14 -0.56
N LEU A 40 9.61 -0.79 -1.71
CA LEU A 40 8.46 -1.69 -1.91
C LEU A 40 8.46 -2.86 -0.92
N GLN A 41 9.62 -3.47 -0.64
CA GLN A 41 9.71 -4.56 0.34
C GLN A 41 9.37 -4.10 1.76
N GLU A 42 9.88 -2.93 2.19
CA GLU A 42 9.53 -2.35 3.48
C GLU A 42 8.03 -2.05 3.60
N LEU A 43 7.45 -1.42 2.58
CA LEU A 43 6.01 -1.12 2.55
C LEU A 43 5.16 -2.40 2.56
N SER A 44 5.53 -3.40 1.76
CA SER A 44 4.86 -4.71 1.77
C SER A 44 4.90 -5.37 3.15
N ARG A 45 6.04 -5.31 3.88
CA ARG A 45 6.13 -5.83 5.25
C ARG A 45 5.23 -5.05 6.21
N ARG A 46 5.22 -3.72 6.14
CA ARG A 46 4.35 -2.88 7.00
C ARG A 46 2.87 -3.17 6.77
N ILE A 47 2.46 -3.26 5.51
CA ILE A 47 1.07 -3.55 5.14
C ILE A 47 0.71 -4.95 5.62
N ALA A 48 1.48 -5.98 5.28
CA ALA A 48 1.16 -7.37 5.64
C ALA A 48 1.18 -7.63 7.16
N GLY A 49 2.08 -6.98 7.88
CA GLY A 49 2.22 -7.11 9.34
C GLY A 49 1.30 -6.21 10.17
N HIS A 50 0.41 -5.43 9.54
CA HIS A 50 -0.39 -4.45 10.26
C HIS A 50 -1.36 -5.11 11.27
N PRO A 51 -1.46 -4.64 12.53
CA PRO A 51 -2.34 -5.20 13.54
C PRO A 51 -3.82 -5.24 13.14
N TYR A 52 -4.25 -4.33 12.26
CA TYR A 52 -5.60 -4.31 11.69
C TYR A 52 -6.04 -5.68 11.13
N TRP A 53 -5.11 -6.43 10.51
CA TRP A 53 -5.44 -7.74 9.92
C TRP A 53 -5.74 -8.83 10.95
N GLN A 54 -5.39 -8.62 12.22
CA GLN A 54 -5.68 -9.56 13.31
C GLN A 54 -7.05 -9.28 13.96
N THR A 55 -7.74 -8.23 13.51
CA THR A 55 -9.09 -7.88 13.99
C THR A 55 -10.17 -8.55 13.16
N ALA A 56 -11.41 -8.55 13.65
CA ALA A 56 -12.56 -9.04 12.89
C ALA A 56 -12.79 -8.28 11.56
N ALA A 57 -12.31 -7.03 11.46
CA ALA A 57 -12.37 -6.23 10.23
C ALA A 57 -11.27 -6.58 9.21
N GLY A 58 -10.28 -7.39 9.61
CA GLY A 58 -9.12 -7.80 8.83
C GLY A 58 -9.40 -8.85 7.75
N THR A 59 -10.53 -8.73 7.04
CA THR A 59 -11.00 -9.75 6.08
C THR A 59 -10.27 -9.68 4.73
N PRO A 60 -10.34 -10.74 3.90
CA PRO A 60 -9.87 -10.67 2.50
C PRO A 60 -10.54 -9.55 1.70
N ALA A 61 -11.83 -9.29 1.94
CA ALA A 61 -12.55 -8.17 1.33
C ALA A 61 -11.98 -6.80 1.77
N ALA A 62 -11.58 -6.67 3.04
CA ALA A 62 -10.93 -5.46 3.53
C ALA A 62 -9.56 -5.20 2.86
N ARG A 63 -8.80 -6.25 2.51
CA ARG A 63 -7.57 -6.08 1.71
C ARG A 63 -7.85 -5.51 0.32
N MET A 64 -8.92 -5.98 -0.33
CA MET A 64 -9.33 -5.45 -1.64
C MET A 64 -9.80 -4.01 -1.51
N ALA A 65 -10.65 -3.69 -0.54
CA ALA A 65 -11.13 -2.34 -0.30
C ALA A 65 -9.99 -1.35 0.02
N LEU A 66 -8.97 -1.78 0.77
CA LEU A 66 -7.76 -0.99 1.02
C LEU A 66 -7.02 -0.66 -0.29
N LYS A 67 -6.84 -1.66 -1.17
CA LYS A 67 -6.16 -1.48 -2.46
C LYS A 67 -6.91 -0.49 -3.35
N GLU A 68 -8.23 -0.61 -3.47
CA GLU A 68 -9.05 0.32 -4.25
C GLU A 68 -8.98 1.75 -3.71
N LEU A 69 -9.15 1.91 -2.39
CA LEU A 69 -9.05 3.21 -1.73
C LEU A 69 -7.68 3.86 -1.96
N ALA A 70 -6.59 3.12 -1.70
CA ALA A 70 -5.24 3.63 -1.84
C ALA A 70 -4.87 3.94 -3.30
N ARG A 71 -5.37 3.14 -4.25
CA ARG A 71 -5.17 3.39 -5.68
C ARG A 71 -5.87 4.69 -6.11
N ALA A 72 -7.11 4.92 -5.67
CA ALA A 72 -7.81 6.17 -5.95
C ALA A 72 -7.00 7.37 -5.44
N LYS A 73 -6.46 7.28 -4.22
CA LYS A 73 -5.63 8.34 -3.61
C LYS A 73 -4.29 8.56 -4.30
N ALA A 74 -3.64 7.51 -4.80
CA ALA A 74 -2.36 7.62 -5.50
C ALA A 74 -2.49 8.27 -6.89
N GLN A 75 -3.70 8.26 -7.47
CA GLN A 75 -4.00 8.85 -8.78
C GLN A 75 -4.63 10.24 -8.68
N SER A 76 -4.86 10.75 -7.47
CA SER A 76 -5.49 12.05 -7.22
C SER A 76 -4.47 13.19 -7.16
#